data_AF-A0AAD5G6Q5-F1
#
_entry.id   AF-A0AAD5G6Q5-F1
#
_cell.length_a   1.000
_cell.length_b   1.000
_cell.length_c   1.000
_cell.angle_alpha   90.00
_cell.angle_beta   90.00
_cell.angle_gamma   90.00
#
_symmetry.space_group_name_H-M   'P 1'
#
loop_
_entity.id
_entity.type
_entity.pdbx_description
1 polymer ?
#
loop_
_entity_poly.entity_id
_entity_poly.type
_entity_poly.pdbx_seq_one_letter_code
_entity_poly.pdbx_strand_id
1 'polypeptide(L)'
;MAALEYLDSLRTAHPELSDWYNTLADLYQRKLWHQLTLKLEQFVALAVFQAGDALIQLYNNFITDFETKINLLKLAHFAVIVSRQYSKKEDAIKYLEGVIEKLRATKEMRIEEPILYIKMQIAAFNLEKGDQKECKNLLDDGK
;
A
#
# COMPACT_ATOMS: atom_id res chain seq x y z
N MET A 1 -16.33 -3.40 11.02
CA MET A 1 -17.08 -2.14 11.24
C MET A 1 -16.15 -0.92 11.21
N ALA A 2 -14.93 -1.02 11.76
CA ALA A 2 -13.93 0.06 11.73
C ALA A 2 -13.63 0.67 10.34
N ALA A 3 -13.60 -0.16 9.28
CA ALA A 3 -13.35 0.31 7.91
C ALA A 3 -14.36 1.34 7.40
N LEU A 4 -15.67 1.12 7.63
CA LEU A 4 -16.73 2.03 7.19
C LEU A 4 -16.79 3.29 8.06
N GLU A 5 -16.58 3.15 9.37
CA GLU A 5 -16.51 4.28 10.30
C GLU A 5 -15.30 5.20 10.00
N TYR A 6 -14.17 4.60 9.60
CA TYR A 6 -13.00 5.35 9.15
C TYR A 6 -13.28 6.15 7.87
N LEU A 7 -13.93 5.52 6.87
CA LEU A 7 -14.36 6.24 5.66
C LEU A 7 -15.36 7.35 5.96
N ASP A 8 -16.26 7.14 6.92
CA ASP A 8 -17.26 8.15 7.32
C ASP A 8 -16.62 9.37 8.00
N SER A 9 -15.60 9.12 8.84
CA SER A 9 -14.78 10.18 9.45
C SER A 9 -14.02 10.98 8.39
N LEU A 10 -13.42 10.30 7.40
CA LEU A 10 -12.72 10.96 6.29
C LEU A 10 -13.68 11.76 5.39
N ARG A 11 -14.89 11.24 5.14
CA ARG A 11 -15.95 11.95 4.43
C ARG A 11 -16.32 13.26 5.12
N THR A 12 -16.40 13.24 6.45
CA THR A 12 -16.71 14.43 7.24
C THR A 12 -15.54 15.43 7.22
N ALA A 13 -14.30 14.93 7.24
CA ALA A 13 -13.10 15.76 7.18
C ALA A 13 -12.85 16.40 5.79
N HIS A 14 -13.20 15.69 4.70
CA HIS A 14 -12.99 16.11 3.32
C HIS A 14 -14.29 16.03 2.52
N PRO A 15 -15.21 16.99 2.69
CA PRO A 15 -16.49 16.98 1.99
C PRO A 15 -16.36 17.02 0.46
N GLU A 16 -15.24 17.51 -0.07
CA GLU A 16 -14.93 17.51 -1.51
C GLU A 16 -14.72 16.10 -2.10
N LEU A 17 -14.34 15.12 -1.26
CA LEU A 17 -14.12 13.72 -1.64
C LEU A 17 -15.23 12.80 -1.14
N SER A 18 -16.33 13.36 -0.64
CA SER A 18 -17.47 12.60 -0.11
C SER A 18 -17.98 11.53 -1.06
N ASP A 19 -18.03 11.87 -2.36
CA ASP A 19 -18.51 10.97 -3.41
C ASP A 19 -17.58 9.75 -3.59
N TRP A 20 -16.26 9.98 -3.47
CA TRP A 20 -15.27 8.91 -3.50
C TRP A 20 -15.42 7.97 -2.31
N TYR A 21 -15.59 8.51 -1.10
CA TYR A 21 -15.77 7.69 0.10
C TYR A 21 -17.08 6.92 0.09
N ASN A 22 -18.18 7.53 -0.36
CA ASN A 22 -19.46 6.83 -0.55
C ASN A 22 -19.31 5.66 -1.55
N THR A 23 -18.61 5.89 -2.67
CA THR A 23 -18.34 4.84 -3.66
C THR A 23 -17.47 3.73 -3.06
N LEU A 24 -16.41 4.07 -2.32
CA LEU A 24 -15.55 3.09 -1.64
C LEU A 24 -16.36 2.26 -0.61
N ALA A 25 -17.24 2.91 0.15
CA ALA A 25 -18.10 2.27 1.14
C ALA A 25 -19.12 1.31 0.49
N ASP A 26 -19.78 1.72 -0.61
CA ASP A 26 -20.71 0.86 -1.36
C ASP A 26 -19.98 -0.34 -1.99
N LEU A 27 -18.83 -0.12 -2.63
CA LEU A 27 -18.00 -1.19 -3.19
C LEU A 27 -17.52 -2.17 -2.11
N TYR A 28 -17.16 -1.67 -0.93
CA TYR A 28 -16.76 -2.48 0.22
C TYR A 28 -17.93 -3.31 0.76
N GLN A 29 -19.11 -2.69 0.95
CA GLN A 29 -20.32 -3.40 1.39
C GLN A 29 -20.75 -4.49 0.39
N ARG A 30 -20.65 -4.21 -0.91
CA ARG A 30 -20.93 -5.17 -1.98
C ARG A 30 -19.82 -6.22 -2.15
N LYS A 31 -18.72 -6.13 -1.39
CA LYS A 31 -17.55 -7.01 -1.46
C LYS A 31 -16.92 -7.04 -2.86
N LEU A 32 -17.00 -5.94 -3.59
CA LEU A 32 -16.43 -5.77 -4.93
C LEU A 32 -14.96 -5.38 -4.85
N TRP A 33 -14.12 -6.29 -4.33
CA TRP A 33 -12.71 -6.03 -4.02
C TRP A 33 -11.89 -5.55 -5.21
N HIS A 34 -12.16 -6.08 -6.41
CA HIS A 34 -11.44 -5.68 -7.61
C HIS A 34 -11.74 -4.24 -8.05
N GLN A 35 -13.03 -3.87 -8.07
CA GLN A 35 -13.46 -2.50 -8.35
C GLN A 35 -13.00 -1.54 -7.26
N LEU A 36 -13.10 -1.97 -6.00
CA LEU A 36 -12.64 -1.21 -4.85
C LEU A 36 -11.15 -0.88 -4.97
N THR A 37 -10.29 -1.86 -5.24
CA THR A 37 -8.85 -1.60 -5.41
C THR A 37 -8.55 -0.69 -6.61
N LEU A 38 -9.26 -0.83 -7.73
CA LEU A 38 -9.10 0.09 -8.88
C LEU A 38 -9.47 1.52 -8.51
N LYS A 39 -10.58 1.71 -7.79
CA LYS A 39 -10.99 3.05 -7.35
C LYS A 39 -10.07 3.60 -6.29
N LEU A 40 -9.58 2.75 -5.40
CA LEU A 40 -8.60 3.11 -4.38
C LEU A 40 -7.25 3.47 -5.02
N GLU A 41 -6.83 2.82 -6.11
CA GLU A 41 -5.64 3.20 -6.88
C GLU A 41 -5.78 4.61 -7.48
N GLN A 42 -6.92 4.91 -8.10
CA GLN A 42 -7.22 6.26 -8.58
C GLN A 42 -7.23 7.26 -7.42
N PHE A 43 -7.75 6.86 -6.27
CA PHE A 43 -7.84 7.70 -5.09
C PHE A 43 -6.47 8.01 -4.48
N VAL A 44 -5.58 7.02 -4.32
CA VAL A 44 -4.21 7.25 -3.81
C VAL A 44 -3.31 7.96 -4.83
N ALA A 45 -3.66 7.90 -6.12
CA ALA A 45 -2.99 8.67 -7.16
C ALA A 45 -3.36 10.16 -7.11
N LEU A 46 -4.45 10.54 -6.42
CA LEU A 46 -4.77 11.95 -6.17
C LEU A 46 -3.74 12.53 -5.21
N ALA A 47 -3.01 13.55 -5.67
CA ALA A 47 -1.95 14.24 -4.92
C ALA A 47 -2.41 14.80 -3.57
N VAL A 48 -3.72 15.01 -3.38
CA VAL A 48 -4.33 15.49 -2.13
C VAL A 48 -4.06 14.55 -0.97
N PHE A 49 -3.93 13.24 -1.23
CA PHE A 49 -3.60 12.23 -0.23
C PHE A 49 -2.10 11.98 -0.09
N GLN A 50 -1.24 12.67 -0.85
CA GLN A 50 0.22 12.54 -0.74
C GLN A 50 0.84 13.32 0.42
N ALA A 51 0.01 13.96 1.24
CA ALA A 51 0.43 14.66 2.44
C ALA A 51 0.06 13.88 3.71
N GLY A 52 1.07 13.43 4.45
CA GLY A 52 0.94 12.95 5.83
C GLY A 52 0.74 11.45 5.99
N ASP A 53 0.17 11.06 7.14
CA ASP A 53 0.02 9.65 7.57
C ASP A 53 -1.31 9.01 7.09
N ALA A 54 -2.10 9.74 6.30
CA ALA A 54 -3.46 9.35 5.94
C ALA A 54 -3.52 8.04 5.13
N LEU A 55 -2.57 7.83 4.20
CA LEU A 55 -2.48 6.56 3.47
C LEU A 55 -1.99 5.41 4.33
N ILE A 56 -1.10 5.67 5.28
CA ILE A 56 -0.60 4.65 6.22
C ILE A 56 -1.75 4.15 7.08
N GLN A 57 -2.57 5.08 7.59
CA GLN A 57 -3.78 4.73 8.34
C GLN A 57 -4.83 4.03 7.48
N LEU A 58 -5.02 4.46 6.24
CA LEU A 58 -5.95 3.82 5.32
C LEU A 58 -5.50 2.39 5.00
N TYR A 59 -4.20 2.15 4.83
CA TYR A 59 -3.68 0.80 4.63
C TYR A 59 -3.98 -0.11 5.83
N ASN A 60 -3.63 0.34 7.04
CA ASN A 60 -3.79 -0.49 8.26
C ASN A 60 -5.26 -0.69 8.67
N ASN A 61 -6.12 0.33 8.52
CA ASN A 61 -7.51 0.26 8.97
C ASN A 61 -8.47 -0.28 7.89
N PHE A 62 -8.10 -0.17 6.62
CA PHE A 62 -8.96 -0.53 5.50
C PHE A 62 -8.38 -1.70 4.70
N ILE A 63 -7.17 -1.54 4.13
CA ILE A 63 -6.60 -2.54 3.21
C ILE A 63 -6.29 -3.87 3.90
N THR A 64 -5.81 -3.85 5.15
CA THR A 64 -5.55 -5.07 5.95
C THR A 64 -6.79 -5.94 6.15
N ASP A 65 -8.00 -5.37 6.09
CA ASP A 65 -9.23 -6.14 6.26
C ASP A 65 -9.54 -7.04 5.05
N PHE A 66 -9.12 -6.63 3.86
CA PHE A 66 -9.37 -7.35 2.60
C PHE A 66 -8.11 -7.74 1.84
N GLU A 67 -6.92 -7.64 2.44
CA GLU A 67 -5.65 -8.03 1.82
C GLU A 67 -5.66 -9.48 1.32
N THR A 68 -6.32 -10.37 2.07
CA THR A 68 -6.48 -11.80 1.72
C THR A 68 -7.52 -12.04 0.62
N LYS A 69 -8.29 -11.02 0.23
CA LYS A 69 -9.33 -11.08 -0.80
C LYS A 69 -8.92 -10.44 -2.11
N ILE A 70 -7.81 -9.68 -2.12
CA ILE A 70 -7.30 -8.99 -3.31
C ILE A 70 -6.01 -9.65 -3.81
N ASN A 71 -5.62 -9.30 -5.03
CA ASN A 71 -4.36 -9.74 -5.60
C ASN A 71 -3.18 -9.12 -4.81
N LEU A 72 -2.27 -9.97 -4.35
CA LEU A 72 -1.07 -9.59 -3.60
C LEU A 72 -0.18 -8.61 -4.38
N LEU A 73 -0.18 -8.67 -5.71
CA LEU A 73 0.53 -7.71 -6.56
C LEU A 73 -0.03 -6.29 -6.40
N LYS A 74 -1.36 -6.16 -6.30
CA LYS A 74 -1.98 -4.85 -6.02
C LYS A 74 -1.63 -4.35 -4.64
N LEU A 75 -1.62 -5.24 -3.65
CA LEU A 75 -1.20 -4.89 -2.30
C LEU A 75 0.24 -4.38 -2.29
N ALA A 76 1.16 -5.04 -3.01
CA ALA A 76 2.54 -4.58 -3.15
C ALA A 76 2.64 -3.20 -3.80
N HIS A 77 1.87 -2.92 -4.86
CA HIS A 77 1.79 -1.59 -5.45
C HIS A 77 1.33 -0.54 -4.43
N PHE A 78 0.29 -0.83 -3.65
CA PHE A 78 -0.15 0.06 -2.59
C PHE A 78 0.92 0.28 -1.53
N ALA A 79 1.54 -0.80 -1.03
CA ALA A 79 2.61 -0.71 -0.04
C ALA A 79 3.75 0.19 -0.53
N VAL A 80 4.12 0.10 -1.81
CA VAL A 80 5.10 0.99 -2.43
C VAL A 80 4.64 2.44 -2.46
N ILE A 81 3.38 2.72 -2.80
CA ILE A 81 2.85 4.10 -2.78
C ILE A 81 2.86 4.67 -1.35
N VAL A 82 2.44 3.88 -0.37
CA VAL A 82 2.47 4.26 1.05
C VAL A 82 3.90 4.50 1.53
N SER A 83 4.85 3.65 1.13
CA SER A 83 6.27 3.80 1.49
C SER A 83 6.87 5.13 1.02
N ARG A 84 6.38 5.69 -0.10
CA ARG A 84 6.82 6.99 -0.62
C ARG A 84 6.33 8.18 0.21
N GLN A 85 5.31 8.01 1.04
CA GLN A 85 4.81 9.08 1.91
C GLN A 85 5.61 9.25 3.19
N TYR A 86 6.36 8.22 3.59
CA TYR A 86 7.24 8.35 4.74
C TYR A 86 8.32 9.38 4.45
N SER A 87 8.42 10.40 5.30
CA SER A 87 9.46 11.42 5.19
C SER A 87 10.87 10.83 5.36
N LYS A 88 10.99 9.72 6.10
CA LYS A 88 12.23 8.99 6.30
C LYS A 88 12.22 7.70 5.48
N LYS A 89 13.21 7.55 4.60
CA LYS A 89 13.38 6.33 3.79
C LYS A 89 13.64 5.09 4.66
N GLU A 90 14.25 5.25 5.83
CA GLU A 90 14.48 4.15 6.76
C GLU A 90 13.17 3.55 7.30
N ASP A 91 12.20 4.39 7.64
CA ASP A 91 10.87 3.95 8.07
C ASP A 91 10.09 3.34 6.89
N ALA A 92 10.25 3.89 5.68
CA ALA A 92 9.70 3.32 4.46
C ALA A 92 10.21 1.89 4.21
N ILE A 93 11.53 1.66 4.34
CA ILE A 93 12.15 0.35 4.13
C ILE A 93 11.65 -0.64 5.19
N LYS A 94 11.67 -0.26 6.48
CA LYS A 94 11.15 -1.12 7.56
C LYS A 94 9.69 -1.51 7.34
N TYR A 95 8.86 -0.56 6.89
CA TYR A 95 7.47 -0.82 6.55
C TYR A 95 7.35 -1.84 5.41
N LEU A 96 8.11 -1.63 4.32
CA LEU A 96 8.12 -2.52 3.16
C LEU A 96 8.63 -3.94 3.52
N GLU A 97 9.64 -4.06 4.37
CA GLU A 97 10.11 -5.36 4.89
C GLU A 97 9.01 -6.06 5.70
N GLY A 98 8.30 -5.34 6.56
CA GLY A 98 7.16 -5.90 7.30
C GLY A 98 6.02 -6.38 6.37
N VAL A 99 5.80 -5.70 5.24
CA VAL A 99 4.84 -6.16 4.22
C VAL A 99 5.35 -7.42 3.51
N ILE A 100 6.66 -7.53 3.21
CA ILE A 100 7.25 -8.75 2.65
C ILE A 100 7.05 -9.94 3.60
N GLU A 101 7.28 -9.76 4.89
CA GLU A 101 7.06 -10.81 5.89
C GLU A 101 5.60 -11.26 5.94
N LYS A 102 4.65 -10.31 5.90
CA LYS A 102 3.21 -10.62 5.82
C LYS A 102 2.87 -11.40 4.55
N LEU A 103 3.38 -10.98 3.39
CA LEU A 103 3.17 -11.67 2.12
C LEU A 103 3.72 -13.11 2.15
N ARG A 104 4.90 -13.32 2.75
CA ARG A 104 5.47 -14.67 2.96
C ARG A 104 4.62 -15.51 3.89
N ALA A 105 4.03 -14.90 4.92
CA ALA A 105 3.14 -15.58 5.86
C ALA A 105 1.83 -16.07 5.20
N THR A 106 1.34 -15.38 4.16
CA THR A 106 0.14 -15.78 3.41
C THR A 106 0.33 -17.10 2.64
N LYS A 107 1.58 -17.52 2.36
CA LYS A 107 1.92 -18.78 1.64
C LYS A 107 1.18 -18.98 0.31
N GLU A 108 0.90 -17.91 -0.41
CA GLU A 108 0.31 -17.96 -1.74
C GLU A 108 1.37 -18.27 -2.81
N MET A 109 0.97 -18.97 -3.87
CA MET A 109 1.91 -19.44 -4.91
C MET A 109 2.52 -18.31 -5.75
N ARG A 110 1.91 -17.11 -5.75
CA ARG A 110 2.34 -15.94 -6.54
C ARG A 110 2.85 -14.78 -5.68
N ILE A 111 3.54 -15.09 -4.59
CA ILE A 111 4.16 -14.07 -3.73
C ILE A 111 5.50 -13.56 -4.28
N GLU A 112 6.14 -14.28 -5.22
CA GLU A 112 7.47 -13.91 -5.74
C GLU A 112 7.45 -12.56 -6.48
N GLU A 113 6.47 -12.35 -7.38
CA GLU A 113 6.29 -11.09 -8.11
C GLU A 113 6.11 -9.87 -7.18
N PRO A 114 5.15 -9.85 -6.23
CA PRO A 114 4.99 -8.72 -5.31
C PRO A 114 6.20 -8.53 -4.39
N ILE A 115 6.83 -9.60 -3.91
CA ILE A 115 8.03 -9.49 -3.07
C ILE A 115 9.18 -8.88 -3.86
N LEU A 116 9.39 -9.32 -5.11
CA LEU A 116 10.42 -8.76 -5.99
C LEU A 116 10.16 -7.28 -6.27
N TYR A 117 8.90 -6.90 -6.54
CA TYR A 117 8.52 -5.51 -6.77
C TYR A 117 8.83 -4.62 -5.55
N ILE A 118 8.48 -5.08 -4.34
CA ILE A 118 8.79 -4.35 -3.11
C ILE A 118 10.31 -4.26 -2.89
N LYS A 119 11.04 -5.37 -3.08
CA LYS A 119 12.52 -5.39 -2.97
C LYS A 119 13.16 -4.39 -3.96
N MET A 120 12.68 -4.31 -5.20
CA MET A 120 13.17 -3.32 -6.17
C MET A 120 12.96 -1.88 -5.68
N GLN A 121 11.82 -1.59 -5.07
CA GLN A 121 11.55 -0.26 -4.51
C GLN A 121 12.44 0.04 -3.29
N ILE A 122 12.66 -0.93 -2.40
CA ILE A 122 13.62 -0.80 -1.28
C ILE A 122 15.02 -0.49 -1.82
N ALA A 123 15.47 -1.24 -2.82
CA ALA A 123 16.76 -1.02 -3.47
C ALA A 123 16.85 0.37 -4.10
N ALA A 124 15.77 0.87 -4.73
CA ALA A 124 15.71 2.23 -5.24
C ALA A 124 15.85 3.27 -4.12
N PHE A 125 15.18 3.09 -2.98
CA PHE A 125 15.31 3.99 -1.83
C PHE A 125 16.72 3.97 -1.22
N ASN A 126 17.37 2.80 -1.15
CA ASN A 126 18.76 2.66 -0.69
C ASN A 126 19.75 3.31 -1.66
N LEU A 127 19.53 3.18 -2.98
CA LEU A 127 20.30 3.87 -4.03
C LEU A 127 20.24 5.39 -3.87
N GLU A 128 19.04 5.94 -3.67
CA GLU A 128 18.87 7.37 -3.46
C GLU A 128 19.45 7.87 -2.13
N LYS A 129 19.62 6.97 -1.13
CA LYS A 129 20.28 7.29 0.15
C LYS A 129 21.81 7.37 0.02
N GLY A 130 22.38 6.96 -1.12
CA GLY A 130 23.82 6.95 -1.38
C GLY A 130 24.52 5.62 -1.04
N ASP A 131 23.77 4.60 -0.65
CA ASP A 131 24.31 3.29 -0.24
C ASP A 131 24.49 2.36 -1.45
N GLN A 132 25.51 2.65 -2.26
CA GLN A 132 25.83 1.87 -3.48
C GLN A 132 26.23 0.41 -3.19
N LYS A 133 26.62 0.07 -1.96
CA LYS A 133 27.06 -1.29 -1.59
C LYS A 133 25.90 -2.26 -1.43
N GLU A 134 24.81 -1.84 -0.81
CA GLU A 134 23.67 -2.72 -0.51
C GLU A 134 22.87 -3.08 -1.78
N CYS A 135 22.82 -2.15 -2.74
CA CYS A 135 22.10 -2.33 -3.99
C CYS A 135 22.71 -3.39 -4.91
N LYS A 136 24.03 -3.60 -4.83
CA LYS A 136 24.69 -4.69 -5.57
C LYS A 136 24.36 -6.07 -4.98
N ASN A 137 24.23 -6.18 -3.66
CA ASN A 137 23.89 -7.45 -3.02
C ASN A 137 22.42 -7.85 -3.25
N LEU A 138 21.49 -6.89 -3.26
CA LEU A 138 20.07 -7.15 -3.51
C LEU A 138 19.75 -7.53 -4.96
N LEU A 139 20.54 -7.06 -5.94
CA LEU A 139 20.41 -7.43 -7.35
C LEU A 139 20.97 -8.83 -7.65
N ASP A 140 21.97 -9.29 -6.88
CA ASP A 140 22.56 -10.63 -7.04
C ASP A 140 21.67 -11.73 -6.42
N ASP A 141 20.89 -11.40 -5.38
CA ASP A 141 19.89 -12.28 -4.73
C ASP A 141 18.62 -12.53 -5.58
N GLY A 142 18.47 -11.81 -6.71
CA GLY A 142 17.35 -11.96 -7.64
C GLY A 142 17.62 -12.89 -8.82
N LYS A 143 18.65 -13.75 -8.74
CA LYS A 143 19.14 -14.58 -9.84
C LYS A 143 18.78 -16.06 -9.71
#